data_AF-A0A351WIT6-F1
#
_entry.id   AF-A0A351WIT6-F1
#
_cell.length_a   1.000
_cell.length_b   1.000
_cell.length_c   1.000
_cell.angle_alpha   90.00
_cell.angle_beta   90.00
_cell.angle_gamma   90.00
#
_symmetry.space_group_name_H-M   'P 1'
#
loop_
_entity.id
_entity.type
_entity.pdbx_description
1 polymer ?
#
loop_
_entity_poly.entity_id
_entity_poly.type
_entity_poly.pdbx_seq_one_letter_code
_entity_poly.pdbx_strand_id
1 'polypeptide(L)'
;MAQVLAPKNLQRAWEQVRANHGAAGVDGMTVELFPDFVRSPEWGLVKKALEAGTYWPQPVRRVHIPKADGGQRPLGIPTVLDRVIQQALAQVLEPLFDPDFSDYSYGFRKRRGAHDALRQAREYLREGYPVAVDMDLAKFFDTVNFDILMQRVTRQVRDRQVVRLIWRYLRAGVI
;
A
#
# COMPACT_ATOMS: atom_id res chain seq x y z
N MET A 1 10.42 -10.98 -6.47
CA MET A 1 10.98 -11.04 -5.11
C MET A 1 12.38 -10.47 -5.08
N ALA A 2 13.31 -10.95 -5.92
CA ALA A 2 14.68 -10.43 -5.96
C ALA A 2 14.76 -8.89 -6.09
N GLN A 3 13.97 -8.28 -6.98
CA GLN A 3 13.89 -6.81 -7.11
C GLN A 3 13.31 -6.12 -5.86
N VAL A 4 12.32 -6.73 -5.22
CA VAL A 4 11.68 -6.23 -4.00
C VAL A 4 12.70 -6.17 -2.86
N LEU A 5 13.50 -7.23 -2.71
CA LEU A 5 14.52 -7.38 -1.66
C LEU A 5 15.88 -6.77 -2.04
N ALA A 6 16.01 -6.13 -3.20
CA ALA A 6 17.25 -5.50 -3.62
C ALA A 6 17.65 -4.42 -2.58
N PRO A 7 18.91 -4.37 -2.13
CA PRO A 7 19.34 -3.44 -1.08
C PRO A 7 18.97 -1.98 -1.35
N LYS A 8 19.16 -1.51 -2.58
CA LYS A 8 18.78 -0.15 -3.01
C LYS A 8 17.27 0.10 -2.93
N ASN A 9 16.45 -0.90 -3.26
CA ASN A 9 14.99 -0.79 -3.20
C ASN A 9 14.52 -0.72 -1.74
N LEU A 10 15.02 -1.62 -0.90
CA LEU A 10 14.71 -1.62 0.54
C LEU A 10 15.15 -0.33 1.23
N GLN A 11 16.31 0.22 0.86
CA GLN A 11 16.76 1.51 1.40
C GLN A 11 15.79 2.64 1.03
N ARG A 12 15.38 2.74 -0.24
CA ARG A 12 14.37 3.73 -0.67
C ARG A 12 13.03 3.52 0.01
N ALA A 13 12.61 2.27 0.20
CA ALA A 13 11.39 1.95 0.92
C ALA A 13 11.46 2.40 2.38
N TRP A 14 12.59 2.16 3.03
CA TRP A 14 12.84 2.63 4.39
C TRP A 14 12.81 4.16 4.50
N GLU A 15 13.51 4.87 3.60
CA GLU A 15 13.53 6.34 3.59
C GLU A 15 12.12 6.93 3.49
N GLN A 16 11.28 6.35 2.63
CA GLN A 16 9.88 6.78 2.50
C GLN A 16 9.06 6.50 3.76
N VAL A 17 9.20 5.30 4.36
CA VAL A 17 8.46 4.95 5.58
C VAL A 17 8.90 5.84 6.76
N ARG A 18 10.20 6.14 6.85
CA ARG A 18 10.75 7.03 7.87
C ARG A 18 10.22 8.45 7.73
N ALA A 19 10.18 8.98 6.52
CA ALA A 19 9.65 10.33 6.25
C ALA A 19 8.16 10.49 6.57
N ASN A 20 7.39 9.39 6.60
CA ASN A 20 5.96 9.42 6.90
C ASN A 20 5.65 9.50 8.42
N HIS A 21 6.65 9.36 9.31
CA HIS A 21 6.50 9.47 10.78
C HIS A 21 5.32 8.66 11.38
N GLY A 22 5.01 7.49 10.80
CA GLY A 22 3.86 6.69 11.20
C GLY A 22 4.03 6.01 12.57
N ALA A 23 2.94 5.91 13.34
CA ALA A 23 2.93 5.23 14.63
C ALA A 23 3.32 3.74 14.54
N ALA A 24 3.71 3.16 15.68
CA ALA A 24 4.03 1.73 15.77
C ALA A 24 2.81 0.84 15.47
N GLY A 25 3.07 -0.38 14.96
CA GLY A 25 2.07 -1.42 14.74
C GLY A 25 1.77 -2.21 16.02
N VAL A 26 1.30 -3.44 15.86
CA VAL A 26 0.97 -4.34 16.98
C VAL A 26 2.19 -4.79 17.80
N ASP A 27 3.38 -4.74 17.20
CA ASP A 27 4.66 -5.12 17.80
C ASP A 27 5.32 -4.01 18.62
N GLY A 28 4.75 -2.80 18.62
CA GLY A 28 5.31 -1.64 19.34
C GLY A 28 6.61 -1.08 18.76
N MET A 29 7.17 -1.66 17.69
CA MET A 29 8.40 -1.15 17.07
C MET A 29 8.13 0.20 16.41
N THR A 30 8.86 1.23 16.84
CA THR A 30 8.80 2.56 16.23
C THR A 30 9.76 2.67 15.06
N VAL A 31 9.64 3.78 14.31
CA VAL A 31 10.54 4.10 13.20
C VAL A 31 11.98 4.25 13.72
N GLU A 32 12.18 4.81 14.90
CA GLU A 32 13.49 5.05 15.50
C GLU A 32 14.23 3.74 15.84
N LEU A 33 13.51 2.69 16.21
CA LEU A 33 14.07 1.37 16.56
C LEU A 33 14.31 0.46 15.35
N PHE A 34 13.71 0.77 14.20
CA PHE A 34 13.80 -0.08 13.01
C PHE A 34 15.25 -0.28 12.49
N PRO A 35 16.15 0.72 12.48
CA PRO A 35 17.55 0.51 12.10
C PRO A 35 18.30 -0.51 12.97
N ASP A 36 17.95 -0.62 14.25
CA ASP A 36 18.55 -1.61 15.15
C ASP A 36 18.04 -3.02 14.82
N PHE A 37 16.74 -3.15 14.54
CA PHE A 37 16.16 -4.38 14.03
C PHE A 37 16.83 -4.84 12.72
N VAL A 38 17.11 -3.94 11.78
CA VAL A 38 17.78 -4.31 10.51
C VAL A 38 19.22 -4.79 10.72
N ARG A 39 19.90 -4.30 11.77
CA ARG A 39 21.26 -4.72 12.15
C ARG A 39 21.29 -6.04 12.92
N SER A 40 20.15 -6.48 13.44
CA SER A 40 20.02 -7.71 14.21
C SER A 40 19.97 -8.97 13.33
N PRO A 41 20.32 -10.16 13.86
CA PRO A 41 20.21 -11.43 13.13
C PRO A 41 18.79 -11.75 12.63
N GLU A 42 17.77 -11.22 13.28
CA GLU A 42 16.34 -11.40 12.99
C GLU A 42 16.00 -10.95 11.56
N TRP A 43 16.64 -9.88 11.08
CA TRP A 43 16.45 -9.42 9.70
C TRP A 43 16.89 -10.47 8.66
N GLY A 44 17.96 -11.21 8.95
CA GLY A 44 18.42 -12.31 8.12
C GLY A 44 17.38 -13.43 8.02
N LEU A 45 16.67 -13.73 9.12
CA LEU A 45 15.58 -14.70 9.13
C LEU A 45 14.38 -14.22 8.32
N VAL A 46 14.02 -12.95 8.45
CA VAL A 46 12.93 -12.34 7.67
C VAL A 46 13.22 -12.39 6.18
N LYS A 47 14.43 -12.02 5.76
CA LYS A 47 14.84 -12.11 4.34
C LYS A 47 14.71 -13.53 3.80
N LYS A 48 15.26 -14.52 4.52
CA LYS A 48 15.15 -15.94 4.13
C LYS A 48 13.69 -16.38 4.03
N ALA A 49 12.83 -15.94 4.95
CA ALA A 49 11.40 -16.26 4.92
C ALA A 49 10.67 -15.60 3.73
N LEU A 50 11.04 -14.37 3.35
CA LEU A 50 10.50 -13.70 2.17
C LEU A 50 10.94 -14.41 0.87
N GLU A 51 12.22 -14.78 0.78
CA GLU A 51 12.79 -15.53 -0.35
C GLU A 51 12.23 -16.95 -0.44
N ALA A 52 11.94 -17.60 0.69
CA ALA A 52 11.30 -18.92 0.72
C ALA A 52 9.78 -18.85 0.51
N GLY A 53 9.18 -17.64 0.54
CA GLY A 53 7.73 -17.47 0.48
C GLY A 53 7.00 -18.05 1.69
N THR A 54 7.63 -18.07 2.86
CA THR A 54 7.09 -18.52 4.16
C THR A 54 6.77 -17.37 5.11
N TYR A 55 7.24 -16.15 4.82
CA TYR A 55 6.93 -14.95 5.61
C TYR A 55 5.42 -14.67 5.69
N TRP A 56 4.90 -14.51 6.92
CA TRP A 56 3.52 -14.12 7.19
C TRP A 56 3.49 -12.74 7.86
N PRO A 57 2.80 -11.74 7.29
CA PRO A 57 2.68 -10.41 7.87
C PRO A 57 1.99 -10.42 9.23
N GLN A 58 2.32 -9.45 10.07
CA GLN A 58 1.59 -9.23 11.32
C GLN A 58 0.22 -8.60 11.03
N PRO A 59 -0.80 -8.84 11.88
CA PRO A 59 -2.07 -8.13 11.78
C PRO A 59 -1.85 -6.62 11.96
N VAL A 60 -2.70 -5.83 11.31
CA VAL A 60 -2.63 -4.37 11.46
C VAL A 60 -3.26 -3.94 12.76
N ARG A 61 -2.68 -2.96 13.44
CA ARG A 61 -3.21 -2.40 14.70
C ARG A 61 -4.41 -1.49 14.42
N ARG A 62 -5.55 -1.74 15.05
CA ARG A 62 -6.73 -0.86 14.92
C ARG A 62 -6.58 0.40 15.76
N VAL A 63 -6.78 1.56 15.13
CA VAL A 63 -6.90 2.86 15.81
C VAL A 63 -8.13 3.59 15.30
N HIS A 64 -8.83 4.28 16.18
CA HIS A 64 -9.96 5.13 15.81
C HIS A 64 -9.51 6.58 15.79
N ILE A 65 -9.70 7.25 14.65
CA ILE A 65 -9.38 8.66 14.48
C ILE A 65 -10.69 9.44 14.37
N PRO A 66 -10.86 10.55 15.11
CA PRO A 66 -12.06 11.38 15.00
C PRO A 66 -12.15 11.97 13.60
N LYS A 67 -13.36 11.94 13.03
CA LYS A 67 -13.72 12.70 11.85
C LYS A 67 -14.14 14.12 12.26
N ALA A 68 -14.05 15.05 11.31
CA ALA A 68 -14.54 16.41 11.52
C ALA A 68 -16.07 16.48 11.74
N ASP A 69 -16.82 15.47 11.30
CA ASP A 69 -18.29 15.35 11.42
C ASP A 69 -18.76 14.66 12.73
N GLY A 70 -17.85 14.31 13.63
CA GLY A 70 -18.17 13.63 14.90
C GLY A 70 -18.15 12.10 14.85
N GLY A 71 -17.99 11.48 13.68
CA GLY A 71 -17.78 10.03 13.55
C GLY A 71 -16.35 9.59 13.89
N GLN A 72 -16.11 8.28 13.90
CA GLN A 72 -14.77 7.70 13.99
C GLN A 72 -14.39 7.03 12.66
N ARG A 73 -13.15 7.20 12.22
CA ARG A 73 -12.55 6.47 11.10
C ARG A 73 -11.64 5.38 11.65
N PRO A 74 -11.96 4.09 11.43
CA PRO A 74 -11.05 3.03 11.79
C PRO A 74 -9.85 3.04 10.83
N LEU A 75 -8.64 3.09 11.39
CA LEU A 75 -7.37 2.99 10.68
C LEU A 75 -6.68 1.67 11.08
N GLY A 76 -6.11 0.98 10.11
CA GLY A 76 -5.21 -0.15 10.34
C GLY A 76 -3.76 0.32 10.20
N ILE A 77 -2.94 0.11 11.23
CA ILE A 77 -1.53 0.50 11.24
C ILE A 77 -0.67 -0.79 11.20
N PRO A 78 -0.06 -1.13 10.05
CA PRO A 78 0.88 -2.25 9.97
C PRO A 78 2.14 -1.98 10.81
N THR A 79 2.90 -3.03 11.12
CA THR A 79 4.23 -2.89 11.75
C THR A 79 5.18 -2.08 10.86
N VAL A 80 6.24 -1.49 11.43
CA VAL A 80 7.22 -0.73 10.62
C VAL A 80 7.86 -1.64 9.57
N LEU A 81 8.19 -2.88 9.95
CA LEU A 81 8.71 -3.90 9.03
C LEU A 81 7.74 -4.14 7.86
N ASP A 82 6.46 -4.38 8.16
CA ASP A 82 5.46 -4.61 7.13
C ASP A 82 5.28 -3.40 6.21
N ARG A 83 5.32 -2.18 6.76
CA ARG A 83 5.27 -0.96 5.93
C ARG A 83 6.46 -0.86 4.98
N VAL A 84 7.66 -1.20 5.44
CA VAL A 84 8.87 -1.20 4.59
C VAL A 84 8.75 -2.24 3.48
N ILE A 85 8.26 -3.45 3.79
CA ILE A 85 8.06 -4.51 2.80
C ILE A 85 6.96 -4.12 1.79
N GLN A 86 5.82 -3.58 2.26
CA GLN A 86 4.74 -3.09 1.41
C GLN A 86 5.21 -1.94 0.50
N GLN A 87 6.01 -1.02 1.03
CA GLN A 87 6.58 0.08 0.25
C GLN A 87 7.57 -0.43 -0.80
N ALA A 88 8.39 -1.43 -0.46
CA ALA A 88 9.31 -2.08 -1.40
C ALA A 88 8.57 -2.84 -2.51
N LEU A 89 7.43 -3.48 -2.17
CA LEU A 89 6.52 -4.07 -3.15
C LEU A 89 5.94 -2.99 -4.07
N ALA A 90 5.39 -1.92 -3.51
CA ALA A 90 4.80 -0.83 -4.27
C ALA A 90 5.79 -0.23 -5.28
N GLN A 91 7.05 -0.01 -4.87
CA GLN A 91 8.10 0.52 -5.76
C GLN A 91 8.37 -0.36 -6.99
N VAL A 92 8.22 -1.68 -6.86
CA VAL A 92 8.42 -2.64 -7.97
C VAL A 92 7.14 -2.81 -8.78
N LEU A 93 5.97 -2.78 -8.15
CA LEU A 93 4.69 -3.02 -8.80
C LEU A 93 4.18 -1.79 -9.56
N GLU A 94 4.37 -0.59 -9.03
CA GLU A 94 3.90 0.65 -9.63
C GLU A 94 4.31 0.83 -11.10
N PRO A 95 5.59 0.66 -11.52
CA PRO A 95 5.95 0.78 -12.93
C PRO A 95 5.34 -0.31 -13.83
N LEU A 96 4.80 -1.40 -13.28
CA LEU A 96 4.08 -2.42 -14.03
C LEU A 96 2.63 -2.00 -14.27
N PHE A 97 1.98 -1.42 -13.27
CA PHE A 97 0.55 -1.08 -13.31
C PHE A 97 0.27 0.33 -13.83
N ASP A 98 1.05 1.32 -13.40
CA ASP A 98 0.76 2.74 -13.64
C ASP A 98 0.65 3.13 -15.13
N PRO A 99 1.46 2.57 -16.05
CA PRO A 99 1.33 2.86 -17.49
C PRO A 99 0.00 2.45 -18.10
N ASP A 100 -0.63 1.39 -17.56
CA ASP A 100 -1.90 0.85 -18.09
C ASP A 100 -3.13 1.51 -17.43
N PHE A 101 -2.94 2.36 -16.42
CA PHE A 101 -4.04 3.07 -15.78
C PHE A 101 -4.56 4.22 -16.64
N SER A 102 -5.89 4.36 -16.68
CA SER A 102 -6.60 5.44 -17.37
C SER A 102 -6.01 6.82 -17.08
N ASP A 103 -5.95 7.67 -18.10
CA ASP A 103 -5.53 9.06 -17.96
C ASP A 103 -6.46 9.89 -17.06
N TYR A 104 -7.68 9.43 -16.84
CA TYR A 104 -8.67 10.05 -15.94
C TYR A 104 -8.64 9.45 -14.53
N SER A 105 -7.65 8.60 -14.22
CA SER A 105 -7.36 8.13 -12.87
C SER A 105 -6.28 9.00 -12.22
N TYR A 106 -6.64 9.70 -11.15
CA TYR A 106 -5.76 10.67 -10.48
C TYR A 106 -5.37 10.29 -9.05
N GLY A 107 -6.12 9.41 -8.40
CA GLY A 107 -5.90 9.03 -7.01
C GLY A 107 -4.68 8.12 -6.83
N PHE A 108 -3.85 8.42 -5.83
CA PHE A 108 -2.71 7.58 -5.42
C PHE A 108 -1.66 7.28 -6.51
N ARG A 109 -1.56 8.14 -7.54
CA ARG A 109 -0.60 7.98 -8.64
C ARG A 109 0.51 9.03 -8.55
N LYS A 110 1.73 8.67 -8.92
CA LYS A 110 2.84 9.63 -8.94
C LYS A 110 2.57 10.74 -9.95
N ARG A 111 2.77 11.99 -9.51
CA ARG A 111 2.62 13.20 -10.33
C ARG A 111 1.19 13.45 -10.85
N ARG A 112 0.18 12.80 -10.27
CA ARG A 112 -1.24 13.10 -10.49
C ARG A 112 -1.91 13.35 -9.15
N GLY A 113 -2.83 14.30 -9.08
CA GLY A 113 -3.51 14.64 -7.84
C GLY A 113 -4.89 15.26 -8.03
N ALA A 114 -5.52 15.64 -6.91
CA ALA A 114 -6.87 16.20 -6.91
C ALA A 114 -7.02 17.45 -7.79
N HIS A 115 -5.99 18.29 -7.87
CA HIS A 115 -6.01 19.47 -8.74
C HIS A 115 -6.03 19.13 -10.23
N ASP A 116 -5.42 18.01 -10.65
CA ASP A 116 -5.52 17.54 -12.04
C ASP A 116 -6.95 17.10 -12.36
N ALA A 117 -7.56 16.33 -11.45
CA ALA A 117 -8.95 15.90 -11.59
C ALA A 117 -9.92 17.10 -11.69
N LEU A 118 -9.71 18.12 -10.85
CA LEU A 118 -10.50 19.36 -10.89
C LEU A 118 -10.31 20.13 -12.20
N ARG A 119 -9.09 20.16 -12.76
CA ARG A 119 -8.85 20.79 -14.06
C ARG A 119 -9.63 20.07 -15.16
N GLN A 120 -9.57 18.75 -15.20
CA GLN A 120 -10.31 17.95 -16.18
C GLN A 120 -11.83 18.15 -16.05
N ALA A 121 -12.36 18.16 -14.84
CA ALA A 121 -13.78 18.41 -14.60
C ALA A 121 -14.22 19.79 -15.13
N ARG A 122 -13.37 20.81 -14.98
CA ARG A 122 -13.62 22.16 -15.54
C ARG A 122 -13.58 22.19 -17.06
N GLU A 123 -12.79 21.34 -17.70
CA GLU A 123 -12.78 21.20 -19.16
C GLU A 123 -14.10 20.63 -19.66
N TYR A 124 -14.63 19.57 -19.05
CA TYR A 124 -15.94 19.03 -19.41
C TYR A 124 -17.08 20.06 -19.27
N LEU A 125 -17.05 20.89 -18.22
CA LEU A 125 -18.01 21.98 -18.07
C LEU A 125 -17.91 22.98 -19.24
N ARG A 126 -16.70 23.31 -19.70
CA ARG A 126 -16.48 24.22 -20.84
C ARG A 126 -16.90 23.62 -22.17
N GLU A 127 -16.81 22.30 -22.31
CA GLU A 127 -17.25 21.56 -23.49
C GLU A 127 -18.77 21.38 -23.57
N GLY A 128 -19.51 21.82 -22.54
CA GLY A 128 -20.97 21.77 -22.54
C GLY A 128 -21.56 20.54 -21.84
N TYR A 129 -20.82 19.92 -20.92
CA TYR A 129 -21.32 18.84 -20.05
C TYR A 129 -21.59 19.36 -18.62
N PRO A 130 -22.71 20.05 -18.36
CA PRO A 130 -22.96 20.73 -17.08
C PRO A 130 -23.44 19.80 -15.96
N VAL A 131 -23.82 18.56 -16.28
CA VAL A 131 -24.37 17.59 -15.32
C VAL A 131 -23.32 16.55 -14.99
N ALA A 132 -23.05 16.37 -13.69
CA ALA A 132 -22.18 15.32 -13.19
C ALA A 132 -23.02 14.18 -12.60
N VAL A 133 -22.56 12.95 -12.79
CA VAL A 133 -23.07 11.77 -12.06
C VAL A 133 -22.08 11.47 -10.95
N ASP A 134 -22.46 11.80 -9.72
CA ASP A 134 -21.63 11.54 -8.54
C ASP A 134 -21.79 10.08 -8.10
N MET A 135 -20.67 9.37 -7.98
CA MET A 135 -20.64 7.95 -7.62
C MET A 135 -19.57 7.73 -6.55
N ASP A 136 -19.98 7.18 -5.41
CA ASP A 136 -19.08 6.76 -4.33
C ASP A 136 -19.29 5.29 -3.97
N LEU A 137 -18.20 4.60 -3.64
CA LEU A 137 -18.23 3.21 -3.17
C LEU A 137 -18.04 3.19 -1.66
N ALA A 138 -19.13 2.92 -0.94
CA ALA A 138 -19.09 2.75 0.49
C ALA A 138 -18.13 1.64 0.90
N LYS A 139 -17.19 1.95 1.81
CA LYS A 139 -16.29 0.99 2.45
C LYS A 139 -15.48 0.11 1.47
N PHE A 140 -14.97 0.70 0.39
CA PHE A 140 -14.21 -0.01 -0.66
C PHE A 140 -13.26 -1.12 -0.15
N PHE A 141 -12.40 -0.82 0.83
CA PHE A 141 -11.42 -1.79 1.36
C PHE A 141 -12.03 -2.90 2.22
N ASP A 142 -13.21 -2.67 2.82
CA ASP A 142 -13.92 -3.70 3.59
C ASP A 142 -14.73 -4.64 2.69
N THR A 143 -15.12 -4.18 1.50
CA THR A 143 -15.98 -4.92 0.57
C THR A 143 -15.25 -5.49 -0.65
N VAL A 144 -13.96 -5.18 -0.82
CA VAL A 144 -13.19 -5.66 -1.97
C VAL A 144 -13.06 -7.18 -1.95
N ASN A 145 -13.50 -7.84 -3.01
CA ASN A 145 -13.34 -9.29 -3.15
C ASN A 145 -11.86 -9.61 -3.48
N PHE A 146 -11.19 -10.31 -2.57
CA PHE A 146 -9.77 -10.62 -2.71
C PHE A 146 -9.47 -11.56 -3.89
N ASP A 147 -10.39 -12.45 -4.27
CA ASP A 147 -10.17 -13.35 -5.41
C ASP A 147 -10.19 -12.56 -6.73
N ILE A 148 -11.15 -11.65 -6.90
CA ILE A 148 -11.21 -10.75 -8.06
C ILE A 148 -9.97 -9.85 -8.13
N LEU A 149 -9.56 -9.27 -7.00
CA LEU A 149 -8.36 -8.44 -6.91
C LEU A 149 -7.11 -9.24 -7.33
N MET A 150 -6.92 -10.44 -6.79
CA MET A 150 -5.77 -11.28 -7.10
C MET A 150 -5.78 -11.78 -8.55
N GLN A 151 -6.95 -12.04 -9.14
CA GLN A 151 -7.06 -12.32 -10.57
C GLN A 151 -6.57 -11.15 -11.43
N ARG A 152 -6.80 -9.89 -11.03
CA ARG A 152 -6.25 -8.72 -11.74
C ARG A 152 -4.75 -8.60 -11.54
N VAL A 153 -4.25 -8.78 -10.32
CA VAL A 153 -2.81 -8.69 -10.00
C VAL A 153 -2.00 -9.73 -10.77
N THR A 154 -2.46 -10.98 -10.84
CA THR A 154 -1.75 -12.08 -11.50
C THR A 154 -1.68 -11.95 -13.04
N ARG A 155 -2.47 -11.06 -13.65
CA ARG A 155 -2.36 -10.78 -15.11
C ARG A 155 -1.06 -10.08 -15.46
N GLN A 156 -0.61 -9.14 -14.62
CA GLN A 156 0.65 -8.42 -14.82
C GLN A 156 1.81 -9.01 -14.01
N VAL A 157 1.57 -9.50 -12.79
CA VAL A 157 2.64 -9.99 -11.90
C VAL A 157 2.80 -11.49 -12.05
N ARG A 158 3.92 -11.92 -12.63
CA ARG A 158 4.24 -13.35 -12.84
C ARG A 158 5.00 -13.99 -11.68
N ASP A 159 5.62 -13.19 -10.81
CA ASP A 159 6.38 -13.69 -9.67
C ASP A 159 5.45 -14.26 -8.60
N ARG A 160 5.47 -15.59 -8.44
CA ARG A 160 4.60 -16.34 -7.52
C ARG A 160 4.81 -15.95 -6.05
N GLN A 161 6.03 -15.59 -5.65
CA GLN A 161 6.34 -15.22 -4.27
C GLN A 161 5.77 -13.85 -3.94
N VAL A 162 5.85 -12.91 -4.88
CA VAL A 162 5.22 -11.59 -4.77
C VAL A 162 3.70 -11.72 -4.69
N VAL A 163 3.09 -12.49 -5.60
CA VAL A 163 1.64 -12.75 -5.59
C VAL A 163 1.19 -13.35 -4.26
N ARG A 164 1.92 -14.35 -3.76
CA ARG A 164 1.64 -14.98 -2.46
C ARG A 164 1.74 -13.98 -1.30
N LEU A 165 2.75 -13.13 -1.31
CA LEU A 165 2.95 -12.13 -0.26
C LEU A 165 1.83 -11.08 -0.25
N ILE A 166 1.40 -10.59 -1.42
CA ILE A 166 0.25 -9.68 -1.53
C ILE A 166 -1.01 -10.34 -0.95
N TRP A 167 -1.27 -11.59 -1.33
CA TRP A 167 -2.41 -12.34 -0.80
C TRP A 167 -2.36 -12.49 0.73
N ARG A 168 -1.17 -12.70 1.31
CA ARG A 168 -1.00 -12.77 2.77
C ARG A 168 -1.26 -11.42 3.45
N TYR A 169 -0.83 -10.31 2.85
CA TYR A 169 -1.14 -8.98 3.38
C TYR A 169 -2.64 -8.70 3.43
N LEU A 170 -3.38 -9.11 2.40
CA LEU A 170 -4.85 -8.99 2.39
C LEU A 170 -5.51 -9.80 3.52
N ARG A 171 -4.87 -10.88 3.97
CA ARG A 171 -5.38 -11.80 5.01
C ARG A 171 -4.73 -11.64 6.38
N ALA A 172 -3.83 -10.69 6.55
CA ALA A 172 -3.10 -10.49 7.80
C ALA A 172 -4.04 -10.19 8.98
N GLY A 173 -5.26 -9.73 8.70
CA GLY A 173 -6.26 -9.42 9.70
C GLY A 173 -5.97 -8.11 10.43
N VAL A 174 -6.81 -7.81 11.41
CA VAL A 174 -6.74 -6.58 12.20
C VAL A 174 -6.91 -6.95 13.67
N ILE A 175 -6.07 -6.38 14.54
CA ILE A 175 -6.12 -6.55 16.00
C ILE A 175 -6.13 -5.18 16.68
#